data_AF-A0A0P9TIP5-F1
#
_entry.id   AF-A0A0P9TIP5-F1
#
_cell.length_a   1.000
_cell.length_b   1.000
_cell.length_c   1.000
_cell.angle_alpha   90.00
_cell.angle_beta   90.00
_cell.angle_gamma   90.00
#
_symmetry.space_group_name_H-M   'P 1'
#
loop_
_entity.id
_entity.type
_entity.pdbx_description
1 polymer ?
#
loop_
_entity_poly.entity_id
_entity_poly.type
_entity_poly.pdbx_seq_one_letter_code
_entity_poly.pdbx_strand_id
1 'polypeptide(L)'
;MSGIWSSKPALRRGQHPTADDLIRMRLGYPGYENRLNSMRQLAPARYAAVMAGARTFDDPNWLCASCGGSERHTRNLTCRPCNTARVQKVFKELPDGGTVYTATDEQASDNWQQRHQRTQRLLDQRTILDRLGPVVVGRYSLEGGRVIRAGSVALDTEPLMLAVDALLSGDPAQTRAAIEPLIEQDRELALCVRTIAQALAAPKPKRT
;
A
#
# COMPACT_ATOMS: atom_id res chain seq x y z
N MET A 1 -12.77 -8.23 21.55
CA MET A 1 -13.58 -8.25 20.31
C MET A 1 -12.85 -7.38 19.30
N SER A 2 -12.58 -7.93 18.12
CA SER A 2 -11.59 -7.43 17.16
C SER A 2 -12.11 -6.23 16.37
N GLY A 3 -11.34 -5.14 16.36
CA GLY A 3 -11.66 -3.89 15.67
C GLY A 3 -11.83 -4.08 14.15
N ILE A 4 -12.82 -3.37 13.62
CA ILE A 4 -13.42 -3.50 12.28
C ILE A 4 -12.58 -2.84 11.16
N TRP A 5 -11.34 -2.45 11.43
CA TRP A 5 -10.39 -2.04 10.38
C TRP A 5 -9.56 -3.25 9.98
N SER A 6 -10.09 -4.01 9.01
CA SER A 6 -9.53 -5.22 8.43
C SER A 6 -7.99 -5.24 8.45
N SER A 7 -7.43 -5.76 9.54
CA SER A 7 -6.08 -6.27 9.57
C SER A 7 -6.13 -7.48 8.66
N LYS A 8 -5.90 -7.27 7.35
CA LYS A 8 -5.58 -8.38 6.44
C LYS A 8 -4.58 -9.24 7.21
N PRO A 9 -4.94 -10.48 7.58
CA PRO A 9 -4.09 -11.26 8.44
C PRO A 9 -2.75 -11.37 7.74
N ALA A 10 -1.66 -11.24 8.51
CA ALA A 10 -0.32 -11.40 7.98
C ALA A 10 -0.23 -12.70 7.16
N LEU A 11 0.56 -12.68 6.10
CA LEU A 11 0.69 -13.77 5.12
C LEU A 11 0.71 -15.14 5.78
N ARG A 12 -0.16 -16.04 5.31
CA ARG A 12 -0.16 -17.43 5.78
C ARG A 12 1.14 -18.12 5.36
N ARG A 13 1.50 -19.19 6.07
CA ARG A 13 2.69 -20.00 5.75
C ARG A 13 2.62 -20.46 4.29
N GLY A 14 3.69 -20.25 3.54
CA GLY A 14 3.79 -20.60 2.12
C GLY A 14 3.27 -19.54 1.14
N GLN A 15 2.56 -18.50 1.58
CA GLN A 15 2.12 -17.43 0.68
C GLN A 15 3.29 -16.51 0.26
N HIS A 16 3.32 -16.16 -1.01
CA HIS A 16 4.20 -15.11 -1.52
C HIS A 16 3.63 -13.73 -1.17
N PRO A 17 4.44 -12.80 -0.65
CA PRO A 17 3.99 -11.43 -0.41
C PRO A 17 3.54 -10.76 -1.70
N THR A 18 2.43 -10.05 -1.61
CA THR A 18 2.03 -9.07 -2.63
C THR A 18 2.94 -7.82 -2.54
N ALA A 19 2.83 -6.93 -3.52
CA ALA A 19 3.57 -5.66 -3.47
C ALA A 19 3.16 -4.81 -2.25
N ASP A 20 1.88 -4.85 -1.87
CA ASP A 20 1.36 -4.17 -0.69
C ASP A 20 1.95 -4.76 0.60
N ASP A 21 2.04 -6.09 0.69
CA ASP A 21 2.64 -6.74 1.85
C ASP A 21 4.12 -6.37 2.03
N LEU A 22 4.88 -6.22 0.93
CA LEU A 22 6.27 -5.75 1.00
C LEU A 22 6.36 -4.31 1.52
N ILE A 23 5.44 -3.43 1.13
CA ILE A 23 5.37 -2.06 1.65
C ILE A 23 5.05 -2.10 3.15
N ARG A 24 4.05 -2.89 3.55
CA ARG A 24 3.66 -3.06 4.96
C ARG A 24 4.81 -3.61 5.81
N MET A 25 5.54 -4.61 5.30
CA MET A 25 6.77 -5.12 5.92
C MET A 25 7.79 -4.01 6.14
N ARG A 26 8.14 -3.26 5.08
CA ARG A 26 9.13 -2.18 5.15
C ARG A 26 8.73 -1.08 6.14
N LEU A 27 7.44 -0.74 6.18
CA LEU A 27 6.88 0.29 7.06
C LEU A 27 6.56 -0.21 8.48
N GLY A 28 6.90 -1.45 8.82
CA GLY A 28 6.74 -1.98 10.17
C GLY A 28 5.28 -2.16 10.61
N TYR A 29 4.38 -2.55 9.70
CA TYR A 29 3.02 -2.92 10.07
C TYR A 29 3.04 -4.21 10.93
N PRO A 30 2.16 -4.31 11.94
CA PRO A 30 2.13 -5.46 12.83
C PRO A 30 1.80 -6.77 12.10
N GLY A 31 2.36 -7.88 12.60
CA GLY A 31 2.13 -9.24 12.10
C GLY A 31 3.15 -9.72 11.07
N TYR A 32 4.03 -8.84 10.59
CA TYR A 32 5.08 -9.17 9.61
C TYR A 32 6.45 -9.48 10.24
N GLU A 33 6.60 -9.34 11.55
CA GLU A 33 7.87 -9.41 12.28
C GLU A 33 8.55 -10.76 12.09
N ASN A 34 7.82 -11.85 12.29
CA ASN A 34 8.36 -13.21 12.11
C ASN A 34 8.81 -13.47 10.67
N ARG A 35 8.08 -12.92 9.69
CA ARG A 35 8.41 -13.08 8.27
C ARG A 35 9.66 -12.29 7.91
N LEU A 36 9.78 -11.05 8.40
CA LEU A 36 10.96 -10.22 8.21
C LEU A 36 12.20 -10.83 8.88
N ASN A 37 12.06 -11.35 10.11
CA ASN A 37 13.15 -12.03 10.81
C ASN A 37 13.60 -13.29 10.06
N SER A 38 12.66 -14.13 9.61
CA SER A 38 12.97 -15.30 8.79
C SER A 38 13.65 -14.92 7.48
N MET A 39 13.19 -13.86 6.80
CA MET A 39 13.81 -13.36 5.57
C MET A 39 15.22 -12.83 5.82
N ARG A 40 15.44 -12.11 6.92
CA ARG A 40 16.75 -11.60 7.32
C ARG A 40 17.75 -12.73 7.54
N GLN A 41 17.32 -13.85 8.12
CA GLN A 41 18.18 -15.01 8.39
C GLN A 41 18.43 -15.86 7.13
N LEU A 42 17.39 -16.17 6.36
CA LEU A 42 17.47 -17.15 5.27
C LEU A 42 17.80 -16.52 3.91
N ALA A 43 17.47 -15.25 3.70
CA ALA A 43 17.62 -14.55 2.42
C ALA A 43 17.99 -13.06 2.66
N PRO A 44 19.19 -12.76 3.18
CA PRO A 44 19.58 -11.42 3.58
C PRO A 44 19.54 -10.39 2.44
N ALA A 45 19.90 -10.80 1.21
CA ALA A 45 19.81 -9.95 0.02
C ALA A 45 18.36 -9.53 -0.28
N ARG A 46 17.41 -10.48 -0.15
CA ARG A 46 15.98 -10.19 -0.29
C ARG A 46 15.49 -9.28 0.82
N TYR A 47 15.91 -9.51 2.06
CA TYR A 47 15.55 -8.63 3.18
C TYR A 47 16.00 -7.19 2.93
N ALA A 48 17.25 -6.99 2.53
CA ALA A 48 17.78 -5.67 2.19
C ALA A 48 16.97 -5.01 1.06
N ALA A 49 16.62 -5.77 0.01
CA ALA A 49 15.78 -5.28 -1.08
C ALA A 49 14.37 -4.85 -0.62
N VAL A 50 13.73 -5.61 0.29
CA VAL A 50 12.44 -5.22 0.88
C VAL A 50 12.58 -3.91 1.65
N MET A 51 13.60 -3.79 2.51
CA MET A 51 13.81 -2.58 3.31
C MET A 51 14.14 -1.37 2.44
N ALA A 52 14.89 -1.55 1.35
CA ALA A 52 15.17 -0.51 0.37
C ALA A 52 13.98 -0.18 -0.55
N GLY A 53 12.93 -1.01 -0.57
CA GLY A 53 11.81 -0.88 -1.51
C GLY A 53 12.14 -1.29 -2.96
N ALA A 54 13.19 -2.08 -3.16
CA ALA A 54 13.59 -2.58 -4.47
C ALA A 54 12.63 -3.67 -4.99
N ARG A 55 12.31 -3.61 -6.29
CA ARG A 55 11.39 -4.57 -6.95
C ARG A 55 12.05 -5.91 -7.27
N THR A 56 13.38 -5.93 -7.35
CA THR A 56 14.20 -7.09 -7.66
C THR A 56 15.43 -7.12 -6.76
N PHE A 57 16.07 -8.29 -6.71
CA PHE A 57 17.33 -8.52 -6.02
C PHE A 57 18.08 -9.68 -6.67
N ASP A 58 19.40 -9.69 -6.54
CA ASP A 58 20.24 -10.82 -6.96
C ASP A 58 20.25 -11.89 -5.88
N ASP A 59 19.94 -13.13 -6.28
CA ASP A 59 19.95 -14.30 -5.40
C ASP A 59 21.15 -15.19 -5.76
N PRO A 60 22.30 -15.07 -5.06
CA PRO A 60 23.52 -15.78 -5.42
C PRO A 60 23.39 -17.31 -5.27
N ASN A 61 22.40 -17.79 -4.52
CA ASN A 61 22.15 -19.21 -4.26
C ASN A 61 21.08 -19.79 -5.18
N TRP A 62 20.69 -19.07 -6.22
CA TRP A 62 19.64 -19.49 -7.13
C TRP A 62 19.97 -19.11 -8.58
N LEU A 63 19.67 -20.02 -9.51
CA LEU A 63 19.76 -19.78 -10.94
C LEU A 63 18.45 -20.21 -11.62
N CYS A 64 18.00 -19.41 -12.57
CA CYS A 64 16.80 -19.71 -13.33
C CYS A 64 17.04 -20.89 -14.27
N ALA A 65 16.24 -21.95 -14.15
CA ALA A 65 16.32 -23.10 -15.06
C ALA A 65 16.06 -22.75 -16.54
N SER A 66 15.36 -21.66 -16.83
CA SER A 66 15.02 -21.27 -18.20
C SER A 66 16.05 -20.35 -18.86
N CYS A 67 16.67 -19.43 -18.11
CA CYS A 67 17.57 -18.42 -18.68
C CYS A 67 18.93 -18.31 -17.98
N GLY A 68 19.21 -19.12 -16.96
CA GLY A 68 20.46 -19.12 -16.20
C GLY A 68 20.68 -17.88 -15.30
N GLY A 69 19.80 -16.88 -15.34
CA GLY A 69 19.96 -15.65 -14.54
C GLY A 69 19.66 -15.86 -13.05
N SER A 70 20.27 -15.05 -12.19
CA SER A 70 20.13 -15.09 -10.72
C SER A 70 19.21 -14.01 -10.14
N GLU A 71 18.76 -13.05 -10.97
CA GLU A 71 17.93 -11.94 -10.49
C GLU A 71 16.44 -12.34 -10.36
N ARG A 72 15.86 -12.05 -9.19
CA ARG A 72 14.50 -12.44 -8.82
C ARG A 72 13.67 -11.22 -8.42
N HIS A 73 12.36 -11.32 -8.62
CA HIS A 73 11.42 -10.37 -8.05
C HIS A 73 11.30 -10.54 -6.54
N THR A 74 11.38 -9.42 -5.80
CA THR A 74 11.30 -9.39 -4.33
C THR A 74 9.99 -9.98 -3.80
N ARG A 75 8.87 -9.83 -4.54
CA ARG A 75 7.53 -10.27 -4.13
C ARG A 75 7.35 -11.79 -4.18
N ASN A 76 7.55 -12.40 -5.34
CA ASN A 76 7.12 -13.76 -5.64
C ASN A 76 8.29 -14.66 -6.03
N LEU A 77 9.53 -14.17 -5.95
CA LEU A 77 10.74 -14.93 -6.23
C LEU A 77 10.81 -15.50 -7.66
N THR A 78 10.00 -14.97 -8.59
CA THR A 78 10.07 -15.36 -9.99
C THR A 78 11.28 -14.70 -10.64
N CYS A 79 11.91 -15.39 -11.59
CA CYS A 79 12.96 -14.85 -12.45
C CYS A 79 12.56 -13.50 -13.05
N ARG A 80 13.35 -12.43 -12.86
CA ARG A 80 13.04 -11.13 -13.47
C ARG A 80 13.04 -11.24 -15.01
N PRO A 81 14.10 -11.70 -15.69
CA PRO A 81 14.12 -11.81 -17.15
C PRO A 81 12.92 -12.56 -17.73
N CYS A 82 12.64 -13.78 -17.24
CA CYS A 82 11.55 -14.59 -17.78
C CYS A 82 10.17 -14.01 -17.49
N ASN A 83 9.98 -13.39 -16.31
CA ASN A 83 8.71 -12.79 -15.97
C ASN A 83 8.46 -11.49 -16.75
N THR A 84 9.49 -10.67 -16.99
CA THR A 84 9.39 -9.48 -17.85
C THR A 84 8.99 -9.86 -19.27
N ALA A 85 9.59 -10.91 -19.85
CA ALA A 85 9.22 -11.41 -21.17
C ALA A 85 7.74 -11.84 -21.27
N ARG A 86 7.17 -12.37 -20.17
CA ARG A 86 5.74 -12.69 -20.11
C ARG A 86 4.86 -11.44 -20.08
N VAL A 87 5.28 -10.38 -19.37
CA VAL A 87 4.54 -9.11 -19.30
C VAL A 87 4.49 -8.43 -20.68
N GLN A 88 5.58 -8.48 -21.45
CA GLN A 88 5.62 -7.96 -22.83
C GLN A 88 4.63 -8.65 -23.79
N LYS A 89 4.07 -9.83 -23.44
CA LYS A 89 3.02 -10.46 -24.27
C LYS A 89 1.68 -9.75 -24.17
N VAL A 90 1.41 -9.07 -23.06
CA VAL A 90 0.14 -8.38 -22.78
C VAL A 90 0.28 -6.86 -22.78
N PHE A 91 1.50 -6.34 -22.88
CA PHE A 91 1.76 -4.91 -23.10
C PHE A 91 2.53 -4.75 -24.39
N LYS A 92 1.90 -4.15 -25.40
CA LYS A 92 2.52 -3.86 -26.68
C LYS A 92 3.05 -2.43 -26.67
N GLU A 93 4.31 -2.26 -27.08
CA GLU A 93 4.88 -0.94 -27.32
C GLU A 93 4.27 -0.34 -28.60
N LEU A 94 3.86 0.92 -28.51
CA LEU A 94 3.41 1.74 -29.62
C LEU A 94 4.61 2.44 -30.27
N PRO A 95 4.49 2.87 -31.54
CA PRO A 95 5.56 3.58 -32.25
C PRO A 95 6.01 4.89 -31.58
N ASP A 96 5.17 5.49 -30.75
CA ASP A 96 5.45 6.71 -29.98
C ASP A 96 6.16 6.44 -28.64
N GLY A 97 6.49 5.18 -28.34
CA GLY A 97 7.10 4.75 -27.09
C GLY A 97 6.08 4.53 -25.95
N GLY A 98 4.79 4.69 -26.21
CA GLY A 98 3.73 4.31 -25.27
C GLY A 98 3.60 2.79 -25.15
N THR A 99 2.90 2.31 -24.12
CA THR A 99 2.54 0.88 -23.99
C THR A 99 1.05 0.71 -23.82
N VAL A 100 0.44 -0.17 -24.60
CA VAL A 100 -0.99 -0.50 -24.52
C VAL A 100 -1.17 -1.92 -23.97
N TYR A 101 -2.03 -2.04 -22.96
CA TYR A 101 -2.48 -3.34 -22.46
C TYR A 101 -3.38 -4.03 -23.49
N THR A 102 -2.98 -5.20 -23.94
CA THR A 102 -3.78 -6.10 -24.79
C THR A 102 -4.24 -7.27 -23.92
N ALA A 103 -5.51 -7.26 -23.53
CA ALA A 103 -6.08 -8.33 -22.72
C ALA A 103 -6.10 -9.66 -23.50
N THR A 104 -5.91 -10.77 -22.78
CA THR A 104 -6.06 -12.12 -23.37
C THR A 104 -7.52 -12.53 -23.54
N ASP A 105 -8.41 -11.94 -22.74
CA ASP A 105 -9.85 -12.17 -22.68
C ASP A 105 -10.54 -11.01 -21.95
N GLU A 106 -11.87 -10.96 -22.02
CA GLU A 106 -12.70 -9.89 -21.43
C GLU A 106 -12.57 -9.83 -19.90
N GLN A 107 -12.58 -10.98 -19.22
CA GLN A 107 -12.43 -11.07 -17.77
C GLN A 107 -11.08 -10.54 -17.28
N ALA A 108 -10.00 -10.78 -18.04
CA ALA A 108 -8.67 -10.27 -17.78
C ALA A 108 -8.57 -8.75 -18.01
N SER A 109 -9.37 -8.21 -18.95
CA SER A 109 -9.51 -6.76 -19.17
C SER A 109 -10.16 -6.08 -17.97
N ASP A 110 -11.32 -6.58 -17.54
CA ASP A 110 -12.09 -6.00 -16.43
C ASP A 110 -11.30 -6.03 -15.12
N ASN A 111 -10.67 -7.17 -14.82
CA ASN A 111 -9.81 -7.33 -13.66
C ASN A 111 -8.60 -6.36 -13.70
N TRP A 112 -8.07 -6.05 -14.88
CA TRP A 112 -6.99 -5.07 -15.01
C TRP A 112 -7.50 -3.65 -14.79
N GLN A 113 -8.59 -3.26 -15.45
CA GLN A 113 -9.19 -1.92 -15.34
C GLN A 113 -9.59 -1.59 -13.90
N GLN A 114 -10.27 -2.52 -13.21
CA GLN A 114 -10.65 -2.33 -11.81
C GLN A 114 -9.44 -2.12 -10.89
N ARG A 115 -8.37 -2.91 -11.08
CA ARG A 115 -7.12 -2.75 -10.30
C ARG A 115 -6.41 -1.44 -10.62
N HIS A 116 -6.38 -1.05 -11.89
CA HIS A 116 -5.75 0.19 -12.33
C HIS A 116 -6.48 1.41 -11.74
N GLN A 117 -7.80 1.48 -11.89
CA GLN A 117 -8.63 2.54 -11.33
C GLN A 117 -8.50 2.63 -9.80
N ARG A 118 -8.51 1.48 -9.10
CA ARG A 118 -8.29 1.46 -7.64
C ARG A 118 -6.93 2.03 -7.27
N THR A 119 -5.88 1.67 -8.01
CA THR A 119 -4.52 2.17 -7.77
C THR A 119 -4.45 3.68 -8.00
N GLN A 120 -5.06 4.18 -9.07
CA GLN A 120 -5.09 5.61 -9.38
C GLN A 120 -5.83 6.39 -8.28
N ARG A 121 -7.01 5.92 -7.85
CA ARG A 121 -7.76 6.55 -6.75
C ARG A 121 -6.94 6.65 -5.46
N LEU A 122 -6.21 5.60 -5.10
CA LEU A 122 -5.34 5.61 -3.92
C LEU A 122 -4.19 6.61 -4.05
N LEU A 123 -3.59 6.74 -5.24
CA LEU A 123 -2.55 7.73 -5.50
C LEU A 123 -3.10 9.16 -5.41
N ASP A 124 -4.27 9.40 -5.97
CA ASP A 124 -4.93 10.71 -5.92
C ASP A 124 -5.28 11.08 -4.48
N GLN A 125 -5.88 10.16 -3.72
CA GLN A 125 -6.17 10.31 -2.29
C GLN A 125 -4.91 10.61 -1.47
N ARG A 126 -3.83 9.87 -1.73
CA ARG A 126 -2.54 10.10 -1.06
C ARG A 126 -2.00 11.49 -1.37
N THR A 127 -2.11 11.93 -2.62
CA THR A 127 -1.69 13.26 -3.07
C THR A 127 -2.54 14.36 -2.41
N ILE A 128 -3.84 14.14 -2.24
CA ILE A 128 -4.73 15.07 -1.53
C ILE A 128 -4.29 15.24 -0.08
N LEU A 129 -4.05 14.13 0.62
CA LEU A 129 -3.63 14.15 2.02
C LEU A 129 -2.24 14.74 2.20
N ASP A 130 -1.30 14.43 1.31
CA ASP A 130 0.07 14.95 1.38
C ASP A 130 0.11 16.49 1.26
N ARG A 131 -0.82 17.08 0.50
CA ARG A 131 -0.96 18.54 0.35
C ARG A 131 -1.40 19.25 1.64
N LEU A 132 -1.94 18.54 2.63
CA LEU A 132 -2.27 19.14 3.92
C LEU A 132 -1.02 19.52 4.74
N GLY A 133 0.13 18.93 4.41
CA GLY A 133 1.31 19.02 5.25
C GLY A 133 1.17 18.21 6.54
N PRO A 134 2.10 18.38 7.50
CA PRO A 134 2.11 17.62 8.74
C PRO A 134 0.92 18.01 9.63
N VAL A 135 0.08 17.03 9.97
CA VAL A 135 -0.97 17.15 10.99
C VAL A 135 -0.55 16.30 12.18
N VAL A 136 -0.42 16.89 13.37
CA VAL A 136 0.01 16.17 14.57
C VAL A 136 -1.04 16.30 15.66
N VAL A 137 -1.48 15.16 16.20
CA VAL A 137 -2.44 15.08 17.30
C VAL A 137 -1.94 14.05 18.30
N GLY A 138 -1.47 14.53 19.46
CA GLY A 138 -0.91 13.68 20.50
C GLY A 138 0.25 12.84 19.95
N ARG A 139 0.09 11.51 19.96
CA ARG A 139 1.11 10.55 19.50
C ARG A 139 1.02 10.21 18.01
N TYR A 140 0.06 10.81 17.30
CA TYR A 140 -0.24 10.51 15.91
C TYR A 140 0.18 11.66 14.99
N SER A 141 0.72 11.32 13.82
CA SER A 141 1.11 12.27 12.78
C SER A 141 0.59 11.83 11.41
N LEU A 142 0.17 12.78 10.57
CA LEU A 142 -0.09 12.54 9.14
C LEU A 142 1.22 12.70 8.37
N GLU A 143 1.66 11.62 7.74
CA GLU A 143 2.89 11.60 6.94
C GLU A 143 2.66 10.83 5.63
N GLY A 144 2.93 11.48 4.50
CA GLY A 144 2.82 10.85 3.18
C GLY A 144 1.44 10.23 2.92
N GLY A 145 0.37 10.86 3.41
CA GLY A 145 -1.01 10.40 3.30
C GLY A 145 -1.40 9.20 4.18
N ARG A 146 -0.67 8.96 5.27
CA ARG A 146 -0.99 7.92 6.29
C ARG A 146 -0.87 8.49 7.70
N VAL A 147 -1.62 7.92 8.64
CA VAL A 147 -1.45 8.24 10.06
C VAL A 147 -0.40 7.32 10.66
N ILE A 148 0.64 7.89 11.25
CA ILE A 148 1.78 7.21 11.87
C ILE A 148 1.71 7.37 13.39
N ARG A 149 2.16 6.34 14.13
CA ARG A 149 2.37 6.36 15.57
C ARG A 149 3.67 5.63 15.90
N ALA A 150 4.59 6.30 16.56
CA ALA A 150 5.89 5.74 16.96
C ALA A 150 6.66 5.05 15.80
N GLY A 151 6.60 5.65 14.60
CA GLY A 151 7.28 5.13 13.40
C GLY A 151 6.56 4.00 12.67
N SER A 152 5.39 3.54 13.15
CA SER A 152 4.55 2.54 12.49
C SER A 152 3.26 3.16 11.98
N VAL A 153 2.72 2.65 10.87
CA VAL A 153 1.42 3.11 10.36
C VAL A 153 0.30 2.65 11.29
N ALA A 154 -0.47 3.60 11.80
CA ALA A 154 -1.69 3.37 12.57
C ALA A 154 -2.94 3.31 11.69
N LEU A 155 -3.01 4.13 10.62
CA LEU A 155 -4.13 4.15 9.68
C LEU A 155 -3.61 4.42 8.26
N ASP A 156 -3.89 3.52 7.32
CA ASP A 156 -3.47 3.65 5.92
C ASP A 156 -4.38 4.62 5.15
N THR A 157 -3.96 5.02 3.94
CA THR A 157 -4.65 6.01 3.10
C THR A 157 -6.11 5.65 2.83
N GLU A 158 -6.41 4.41 2.45
CA GLU A 158 -7.76 3.97 2.10
C GLU A 158 -8.74 4.06 3.29
N PRO A 159 -8.48 3.43 4.46
CA PRO A 159 -9.37 3.54 5.60
C PRO A 159 -9.40 4.96 6.19
N LEU A 160 -8.31 5.72 6.12
CA LEU A 160 -8.30 7.14 6.48
C LEU A 160 -9.29 7.93 5.62
N MET A 161 -9.22 7.78 4.29
CA MET A 161 -10.11 8.49 3.38
C MET A 161 -11.57 8.06 3.55
N LEU A 162 -11.85 6.77 3.78
CA LEU A 162 -13.21 6.33 4.10
C LEU A 162 -13.75 6.99 5.37
N ALA A 163 -12.93 7.13 6.41
CA ALA A 163 -13.34 7.81 7.64
C ALA A 163 -13.51 9.32 7.45
N VAL A 164 -12.65 9.95 6.63
CA VAL A 164 -12.79 11.36 6.24
C VAL A 164 -14.07 11.58 5.43
N ASP A 165 -14.33 10.77 4.41
CA ASP A 165 -15.51 10.89 3.55
C ASP A 165 -16.80 10.70 4.38
N ALA A 166 -16.80 9.75 5.33
CA ALA A 166 -17.91 9.55 6.25
C ALA A 166 -18.14 10.74 7.19
N LEU A 167 -17.08 11.45 7.60
CA LEU A 167 -17.19 12.68 8.39
C LEU A 167 -17.71 13.86 7.55
N LEU A 168 -17.29 13.93 6.29
CA LEU A 168 -17.66 15.02 5.37
C LEU A 168 -19.05 14.82 4.74
N SER A 169 -19.59 13.61 4.74
CA SER A 169 -20.93 13.33 4.20
C SER A 169 -22.06 13.96 5.03
N GLY A 170 -21.80 14.25 6.32
CA GLY A 170 -22.79 14.76 7.25
C GLY A 170 -23.81 13.70 7.72
N ASP A 171 -23.69 12.44 7.28
CA ASP A 171 -24.54 11.33 7.72
C ASP A 171 -24.08 10.82 9.10
N PRO A 172 -24.90 10.98 10.16
CA PRO A 172 -24.53 10.55 11.51
C PRO A 172 -24.30 9.03 11.63
N ALA A 173 -25.00 8.21 10.83
CA ALA A 173 -24.85 6.76 10.88
C ALA A 173 -23.51 6.34 10.27
N GLN A 174 -23.14 6.92 9.13
CA GLN A 174 -21.83 6.67 8.50
C GLN A 174 -20.68 7.19 9.36
N THR A 175 -20.81 8.40 9.90
CA THR A 175 -19.82 8.97 10.82
C THR A 175 -19.62 8.06 12.03
N ARG A 176 -20.70 7.58 12.66
CA ARG A 176 -20.59 6.66 13.81
C ARG A 176 -19.87 5.38 13.41
N ALA A 177 -20.32 4.72 12.33
CA ALA A 177 -19.73 3.48 11.86
C ALA A 177 -18.23 3.61 11.54
N ALA A 178 -17.79 4.76 11.02
CA ALA A 178 -16.40 4.99 10.67
C ALA A 178 -15.53 5.53 11.82
N ILE A 179 -16.10 6.12 12.88
CA ILE A 179 -15.30 6.71 13.97
C ILE A 179 -15.29 5.85 15.23
N GLU A 180 -16.37 5.11 15.50
CA GLU A 180 -16.48 4.27 16.71
C GLU A 180 -15.34 3.24 16.82
N PRO A 181 -14.95 2.50 15.77
CA PRO A 181 -13.85 1.55 15.91
C PRO A 181 -12.47 2.24 16.03
N LEU A 182 -12.34 3.51 15.61
CA LEU A 182 -11.13 4.30 15.86
C LEU A 182 -11.06 4.74 17.33
N ILE A 183 -12.19 5.13 17.92
CA ILE A 183 -12.29 5.50 19.35
C ILE A 183 -11.97 4.29 20.24
N GLU A 184 -12.47 3.10 19.88
CA GLU A 184 -12.16 1.84 20.58
C GLU A 184 -10.66 1.52 20.55
N GLN A 185 -9.97 1.88 19.47
CA GLN A 185 -8.53 1.70 19.34
C GLN A 185 -7.74 2.75 20.14
N ASP A 186 -7.99 4.04 19.89
CA ASP A 186 -7.41 5.16 20.61
C ASP A 186 -8.22 6.45 20.36
N ARG A 187 -8.59 7.18 21.42
CA ARG A 187 -9.30 8.46 21.29
C ARG A 187 -8.48 9.51 20.55
N GLU A 188 -7.15 9.52 20.68
CA GLU A 188 -6.28 10.45 19.96
C GLU A 188 -6.28 10.15 18.45
N LEU A 189 -6.41 8.88 18.04
CA LEU A 189 -6.53 8.49 16.63
C LEU A 189 -7.82 9.05 16.01
N ALA A 190 -8.94 8.88 16.71
CA ALA A 190 -10.22 9.44 16.25
C ALA A 190 -10.18 10.97 16.15
N LEU A 191 -9.52 11.65 17.11
CA LEU A 191 -9.32 13.09 17.06
C LEU A 191 -8.44 13.49 15.86
N CYS A 192 -7.34 12.77 15.60
CA CYS A 192 -6.47 13.00 14.46
C CYS A 192 -7.24 12.94 13.12
N VAL A 193 -8.09 11.92 12.94
CA VAL A 193 -8.89 11.77 11.72
C VAL A 193 -9.90 12.92 11.57
N ARG A 194 -10.53 13.36 12.66
CA ARG A 194 -11.42 14.53 12.64
C ARG A 194 -10.69 15.81 12.26
N THR A 195 -9.50 16.03 12.80
CA THR A 195 -8.65 17.18 12.45
C THR A 195 -8.27 17.17 10.97
N ILE A 196 -7.93 16.00 10.41
CA ILE A 196 -7.64 15.84 8.98
C ILE A 196 -8.88 16.17 8.13
N ALA A 197 -10.06 15.66 8.50
CA ALA A 197 -11.30 15.95 7.78
C ALA A 197 -11.63 17.46 7.80
N GLN A 198 -11.47 18.12 8.94
CA GLN A 198 -11.64 19.56 9.07
C GLN A 198 -10.65 20.34 8.19
N ALA A 199 -9.38 19.93 8.15
CA ALA A 199 -8.37 20.56 7.30
C ALA A 199 -8.70 20.40 5.80
N LEU A 200 -9.29 19.27 5.40
CA LEU A 200 -9.75 19.05 4.02
C LEU A 200 -11.00 19.85 3.66
N ALA A 201 -11.90 20.06 4.63
CA ALA A 201 -13.09 20.89 4.46
C ALA A 201 -12.78 22.40 4.44
N ALA A 202 -11.66 22.81 5.04
CA ALA A 202 -11.30 24.22 5.12
C ALA A 202 -11.10 24.83 3.71
N PRO A 203 -11.67 26.02 3.44
CA PRO A 203 -11.45 26.69 2.17
C PRO A 203 -9.95 26.99 2.01
N LYS A 204 -9.38 26.60 0.86
CA LYS A 204 -7.97 26.88 0.57
C LYS A 204 -7.72 28.39 0.65
N PRO A 205 -6.66 28.85 1.34
CA PRO A 205 -6.32 30.28 1.33
C PRO A 205 -6.10 30.72 -0.12
N LYS A 206 -6.77 31.81 -0.52
CA LYS A 206 -6.53 32.44 -1.82
C LYS A 206 -5.04 32.80 -1.88
N ARG A 207 -4.32 32.23 -2.86
CA ARG A 207 -2.98 32.70 -3.20
C ARG A 207 -3.10 34.16 -3.63
N THR A 208 -2.71 35.07 -2.74
CA THR A 208 -2.36 36.47 -3.06
C THR A 208 -1.03 36.50 -3.79
#